data_AF-A0A9P1DCJ4-F1
#
_entry.id   AF-A0A9P1DCJ4-F1
#
_cell.length_a   1.000
_cell.length_b   1.000
_cell.length_c   1.000
_cell.angle_alpha   90.00
_cell.angle_beta   90.00
_cell.angle_gamma   90.00
#
_symmetry.space_group_name_H-M   'P 1'
#
loop_
_entity.id
_entity.type
_entity.pdbx_description
1 polymer ?
#
loop_
_entity_poly.entity_id
_entity_poly.type
_entity_poly.pdbx_seq_one_letter_code
_entity_poly.pdbx_strand_id
1 'polypeptide(L)'
;GKEKAPGSVRWWTRPTSPLLCPLSGFPTSLLPYPPFKLRVDPAKSTPHRLVDGKFLAMTCIVTGRYSACGRELQSSDISALDDYIHRCKLGPYRPSRGISLAQQAAHGTPEERETALQELDKFAAAARNELGKVRRIQENRLVQIKQALPPHFQAAIRLEALPPTNRRRSSTSSASTRGMSSESSG
;
A
#
# COMPACT_ATOMS: atom_id res chain seq x y z
N GLY A 1 -20.46 32.68 -30.10
CA GLY A 1 -19.45 32.26 -29.11
C GLY A 1 -19.50 30.75 -29.00
N LYS A 2 -18.36 30.05 -29.01
CA LYS A 2 -18.33 28.60 -28.81
C LYS A 2 -18.55 28.30 -27.32
N GLU A 3 -19.68 27.71 -26.98
CA GLU A 3 -19.91 27.16 -25.64
C GLU A 3 -18.84 26.12 -25.32
N LYS A 4 -18.11 26.32 -24.22
CA LYS A 4 -17.20 25.31 -23.67
C LYS A 4 -18.06 24.14 -23.20
N ALA A 5 -17.86 22.96 -23.80
CA ALA A 5 -18.44 21.72 -23.32
C ALA A 5 -18.20 21.58 -21.79
N PRO A 6 -19.19 21.13 -21.01
CA PRO A 6 -19.04 20.93 -19.58
C PRO A 6 -17.83 20.03 -19.34
N GLY A 7 -16.89 20.52 -18.51
CA GLY A 7 -15.64 19.82 -18.23
C GLY A 7 -15.91 18.36 -17.87
N SER A 8 -15.27 17.44 -18.60
CA SER A 8 -15.43 15.99 -18.44
C SER A 8 -15.39 15.61 -16.96
N VAL A 9 -16.56 15.23 -16.42
CA VAL A 9 -16.69 14.77 -15.05
C VAL A 9 -15.84 13.51 -14.93
N ARG A 10 -14.88 13.51 -14.00
CA ARG A 10 -14.02 12.37 -13.72
C ARG A 10 -14.89 11.18 -13.31
N TRP A 11 -14.99 10.14 -14.15
CA TRP A 11 -15.91 9.01 -13.95
C TRP A 11 -15.75 8.32 -12.57
N TRP A 12 -14.57 8.39 -11.97
CA TRP A 12 -14.26 7.77 -10.69
C TRP A 12 -14.61 8.61 -9.46
N THR A 13 -14.99 9.88 -9.63
CA THR A 13 -15.29 10.79 -8.50
C THR A 13 -16.76 10.76 -8.07
N ARG A 14 -17.63 10.11 -8.85
CA ARG A 14 -19.05 9.92 -8.54
C ARG A 14 -19.45 8.44 -8.42
N PRO A 15 -18.77 7.64 -7.58
CA PRO A 15 -19.25 6.29 -7.35
C PRO A 15 -20.56 6.36 -6.54
N THR A 16 -21.49 5.46 -6.80
CA THR A 16 -22.74 5.33 -6.03
C THR A 16 -22.51 4.97 -4.56
N SER A 17 -21.32 4.46 -4.23
CA SER A 17 -20.84 4.21 -2.88
C SER A 17 -19.34 4.55 -2.78
N PRO A 18 -18.85 5.15 -1.68
CA PRO A 18 -17.43 5.44 -1.50
C PRO A 18 -16.62 4.14 -1.47
N LEU A 19 -15.97 3.81 -2.59
CA LEU A 19 -15.05 2.69 -2.68
C LEU A 19 -13.71 3.08 -2.05
N LEU A 20 -13.34 2.40 -0.97
CA LEU A 20 -12.02 2.52 -0.37
C LEU A 20 -11.02 1.69 -1.19
N CYS A 21 -9.85 2.25 -1.43
CA CYS A 21 -8.73 1.50 -1.95
C CYS A 21 -8.34 0.39 -0.95
N PRO A 22 -8.33 -0.89 -1.34
CA PRO A 22 -8.01 -2.00 -0.42
C PRO A 22 -6.55 -2.00 0.05
N LEU A 23 -5.68 -1.18 -0.56
CA LEU A 23 -4.25 -1.11 -0.23
C LEU A 23 -3.92 0.04 0.72
N SER A 24 -4.54 1.20 0.53
CA SER A 24 -4.27 2.42 1.31
C SER A 24 -5.39 2.81 2.26
N GLY A 25 -6.56 2.19 2.16
CA GLY A 25 -7.78 2.61 2.87
C GLY A 25 -8.32 3.97 2.41
N PHE A 26 -7.71 4.60 1.40
CA PHE A 26 -8.09 5.93 0.93
C PHE A 26 -9.26 5.86 -0.07
N PRO A 27 -10.27 6.75 0.00
CA PRO A 27 -11.38 6.76 -0.95
C PRO A 27 -10.90 7.02 -2.38
N THR A 28 -11.23 6.12 -3.31
CA THR A 28 -10.76 6.23 -4.71
C THR A 28 -11.32 7.44 -5.42
N SER A 29 -12.49 7.94 -5.01
CA SER A 29 -13.11 9.14 -5.54
C SER A 29 -12.33 10.43 -5.23
N LEU A 30 -11.40 10.39 -4.28
CA LEU A 30 -10.58 11.53 -3.87
C LEU A 30 -9.17 11.49 -4.48
N LEU A 31 -8.88 10.49 -5.31
CA LEU A 31 -7.59 10.40 -6.01
C LEU A 31 -7.49 11.52 -7.06
N PRO A 32 -6.32 12.18 -7.17
CA PRO A 32 -6.13 13.23 -8.16
C PRO A 32 -5.98 12.68 -9.59
N TYR A 33 -5.84 11.37 -9.74
CA TYR A 33 -5.73 10.58 -10.97
C TYR A 33 -6.78 9.45 -10.95
N PRO A 34 -7.13 8.85 -12.11
CA PRO A 34 -8.04 7.70 -12.13
C PRO A 34 -7.46 6.53 -11.35
N PRO A 35 -8.26 5.74 -10.60
CA PRO A 35 -7.76 4.54 -9.93
C PRO A 35 -7.26 3.50 -10.95
N PHE A 36 -6.31 2.68 -10.53
CA PHE A 36 -5.85 1.54 -11.32
C PHE A 36 -6.87 0.40 -11.23
N LYS A 37 -7.17 -0.20 -12.38
CA LYS A 37 -8.09 -1.35 -12.51
C LYS A 37 -7.26 -2.64 -12.41
N LEU A 38 -7.11 -3.17 -11.21
CA LEU A 38 -6.41 -4.44 -10.99
C LEU A 38 -7.35 -5.60 -11.27
N ARG A 39 -6.98 -6.49 -12.20
CA ARG A 39 -7.71 -7.73 -12.48
C ARG A 39 -7.78 -8.60 -11.23
N VAL A 40 -8.97 -9.10 -10.90
CA VAL A 40 -9.12 -10.11 -9.83
C VAL A 40 -8.53 -11.44 -10.29
N ASP A 41 -8.89 -11.86 -11.50
CA ASP A 41 -8.37 -13.03 -12.19
C ASP A 41 -7.50 -12.55 -13.37
N PRO A 42 -6.19 -12.85 -13.41
CA PRO A 42 -5.31 -12.42 -14.50
C PRO A 42 -5.69 -13.03 -15.85
N ALA A 43 -6.42 -14.15 -15.89
CA ALA A 43 -6.87 -14.78 -17.13
C ALA A 43 -8.10 -14.08 -17.73
N LYS A 44 -8.77 -13.18 -17.00
CA LYS A 44 -10.02 -12.53 -17.42
C LYS A 44 -9.90 -11.02 -17.49
N SER A 45 -10.59 -10.42 -18.45
CA SER A 45 -10.68 -8.96 -18.58
C SER A 45 -11.62 -8.33 -17.57
N THR A 46 -12.42 -9.10 -16.82
CA THR A 46 -13.26 -8.67 -15.69
C THR A 46 -13.48 -9.86 -14.74
N PRO A 47 -13.78 -9.65 -13.45
CA PRO A 47 -13.95 -8.38 -12.74
C PRO A 47 -12.62 -7.70 -12.34
N HIS A 48 -12.72 -6.45 -11.87
CA HIS A 48 -11.59 -5.63 -11.44
C HIS A 48 -11.79 -5.06 -10.05
N ARG A 49 -10.69 -4.83 -9.32
CA ARG A 49 -10.64 -4.00 -8.12
C ARG A 49 -10.02 -2.65 -8.44
N LEU A 50 -10.64 -1.58 -7.96
CA LEU A 50 -10.09 -0.23 -8.06
C LEU A 50 -9.09 0.00 -6.93
N VAL A 51 -7.85 0.29 -7.28
CA VAL A 51 -6.77 0.54 -6.32
C VAL A 51 -6.05 1.84 -6.63
N ASP A 52 -5.38 2.40 -5.64
CA ASP A 52 -4.41 3.47 -5.85
C ASP A 52 -3.17 2.88 -6.53
N GLY A 53 -3.03 3.10 -7.84
CA GLY A 53 -1.92 2.55 -8.61
C GLY A 53 -0.57 3.16 -8.23
N LYS A 54 -0.51 4.44 -7.85
CA LYS A 54 0.73 5.09 -7.40
C LYS A 54 1.23 4.45 -6.11
N PHE A 55 0.31 4.23 -5.17
CA PHE A 55 0.60 3.54 -3.91
C PHE A 55 1.04 2.09 -4.14
N LEU A 56 0.34 1.36 -5.01
CA LEU A 56 0.69 -0.03 -5.34
C LEU A 56 2.10 -0.13 -5.93
N ALA A 57 2.43 0.69 -6.92
CA ALA A 57 3.73 0.66 -7.58
C ALA A 57 4.89 0.90 -6.60
N MET A 58 4.78 1.93 -5.75
CA MET A 58 5.81 2.19 -4.74
C MET A 58 5.89 1.10 -3.68
N THR A 59 4.76 0.54 -3.26
CA THR A 59 4.76 -0.56 -2.28
C THR A 59 5.50 -1.76 -2.85
N CYS A 60 5.30 -2.10 -4.11
CA CYS A 60 6.04 -3.17 -4.79
C CYS A 60 7.54 -2.90 -4.79
N ILE A 61 7.97 -1.69 -5.19
CA ILE A 61 9.39 -1.31 -5.26
C ILE A 61 10.04 -1.32 -3.87
N VAL A 62 9.38 -0.75 -2.86
CA VAL A 62 9.94 -0.61 -1.50
C VAL A 62 10.06 -1.95 -0.79
N THR A 63 9.11 -2.85 -1.01
CA THR A 63 9.07 -4.15 -0.32
C THR A 63 9.75 -5.27 -1.09
N GLY A 64 10.00 -5.08 -2.39
CA GLY A 64 10.41 -6.15 -3.30
C GLY A 64 9.33 -7.24 -3.48
N ARG A 65 8.13 -7.04 -2.94
CA ARG A 65 7.02 -8.01 -3.01
C ARG A 65 5.97 -7.53 -3.98
N TYR A 66 5.78 -8.28 -5.05
CA TYR A 66 4.84 -7.95 -6.13
C TYR A 66 3.51 -8.68 -5.91
N SER A 67 2.79 -8.28 -4.87
CA SER A 67 1.49 -8.86 -4.51
C SER A 67 0.48 -7.78 -4.16
N ALA A 68 -0.79 -8.02 -4.48
CA ALA A 68 -1.89 -7.12 -4.15
C ALA A 68 -3.22 -7.87 -4.10
N CYS A 69 -4.12 -7.43 -3.22
CA CYS A 69 -5.47 -7.99 -3.10
C CYS A 69 -5.49 -9.52 -2.96
N GLY A 70 -4.54 -10.09 -2.21
CA GLY A 70 -4.48 -11.53 -1.90
C GLY A 70 -3.84 -12.41 -2.97
N ARG A 71 -3.21 -11.84 -4.01
CA ARG A 71 -2.49 -12.62 -5.02
C ARG A 71 -1.16 -11.99 -5.44
N GLU A 72 -0.28 -12.80 -6.00
CA GLU A 72 0.90 -12.32 -6.71
C GLU A 72 0.51 -11.65 -8.03
N LEU A 73 1.26 -10.61 -8.38
CA LEU A 73 1.11 -9.88 -9.63
C LEU A 73 1.85 -10.63 -10.72
N GLN A 74 1.15 -10.93 -11.81
CA GLN A 74 1.74 -11.56 -12.98
C GLN A 74 2.48 -10.52 -13.82
N SER A 75 3.36 -10.95 -14.73
CA SER A 75 4.10 -10.05 -15.63
C SER A 75 3.17 -9.10 -16.41
N SER A 76 1.98 -9.59 -16.80
CA SER A 76 0.96 -8.76 -17.46
C SER A 76 0.33 -7.70 -16.55
N ASP A 77 0.23 -7.95 -15.23
CA ASP A 77 -0.20 -6.94 -14.27
C ASP A 77 0.87 -5.88 -14.04
N ILE A 78 2.14 -6.29 -13.99
CA ILE A 78 3.29 -5.38 -13.87
C ILE A 78 3.35 -4.45 -15.07
N SER A 79 3.26 -4.99 -16.28
CA SER A 79 3.23 -4.19 -17.51
C SER A 79 2.04 -3.22 -17.54
N ALA A 80 0.85 -3.68 -17.18
CA ALA A 80 -0.34 -2.80 -17.10
C ALA A 80 -0.18 -1.69 -16.05
N LEU A 81 0.47 -1.98 -14.92
CA LEU A 81 0.76 -1.01 -13.87
C LEU A 81 1.79 0.01 -14.34
N ASP A 82 2.82 -0.41 -15.09
CA ASP A 82 3.73 0.51 -15.75
C ASP A 82 3.00 1.41 -16.74
N ASP A 83 2.23 0.87 -17.68
CA ASP A 83 1.50 1.71 -18.64
C ASP A 83 0.61 2.73 -17.92
N TYR A 84 -0.02 2.31 -16.83
CA TYR A 84 -0.81 3.19 -15.97
C TYR A 84 0.02 4.31 -15.34
N ILE A 85 1.15 4.02 -14.67
CA ILE A 85 2.03 5.02 -14.04
C ILE A 85 2.55 6.01 -15.10
N HIS A 86 2.63 5.60 -16.39
CA HIS A 86 3.16 6.42 -17.49
C HIS A 86 2.09 7.34 -18.01
N ARG A 87 0.97 6.75 -18.43
CA ARG A 87 -0.21 7.47 -18.90
C ARG A 87 -0.69 8.51 -17.89
N CYS A 88 -0.65 8.20 -16.59
CA CYS A 88 -1.07 9.10 -15.54
C CYS A 88 0.04 10.06 -15.03
N LYS A 89 1.25 10.01 -15.60
CA LYS A 89 2.40 10.87 -15.26
C LYS A 89 2.72 10.85 -13.75
N LEU A 90 2.75 9.64 -13.16
CA LEU A 90 2.85 9.45 -11.71
C LEU A 90 4.30 9.33 -11.19
N GLY A 91 5.28 9.66 -12.05
CA GLY A 91 6.71 9.63 -11.75
C GLY A 91 7.44 8.44 -12.39
N PRO A 92 8.73 8.23 -12.04
CA PRO A 92 9.58 7.20 -12.61
C PRO A 92 9.43 5.82 -11.95
N TYR A 93 8.42 5.63 -11.09
CA TYR A 93 8.28 4.46 -10.22
C TYR A 93 7.66 3.26 -10.95
N ARG A 94 8.40 2.71 -11.90
CA ARG A 94 8.05 1.51 -12.68
C ARG A 94 8.38 0.23 -11.90
N PRO A 95 7.42 -0.64 -11.55
CA PRO A 95 7.75 -1.89 -10.87
C PRO A 95 8.63 -2.82 -11.71
N SER A 96 8.49 -2.84 -13.06
CA SER A 96 9.38 -3.63 -13.93
C SER A 96 10.85 -3.26 -13.76
N ARG A 97 11.18 -1.97 -13.64
CA ARG A 97 12.55 -1.52 -13.38
C ARG A 97 13.11 -2.12 -12.08
N GLY A 98 12.29 -2.16 -11.02
CA GLY A 98 12.67 -2.80 -9.76
C GLY A 98 12.96 -4.28 -9.92
N ILE A 99 12.15 -4.99 -10.72
CA ILE A 99 12.35 -6.42 -11.03
C ILE A 99 13.66 -6.61 -11.80
N SER A 100 13.91 -5.82 -12.85
CA SER A 100 15.13 -5.92 -13.64
C SER A 100 16.38 -5.67 -12.82
N LEU A 101 16.38 -4.65 -11.96
CA LEU A 101 17.50 -4.36 -11.05
C LEU A 101 17.72 -5.51 -10.06
N ALA A 102 16.65 -6.09 -9.49
CA ALA A 102 16.76 -7.24 -8.60
C ALA A 102 17.29 -8.49 -9.32
N GLN A 103 16.89 -8.73 -10.57
CA GLN A 103 17.41 -9.84 -11.37
C GLN A 103 18.89 -9.66 -11.71
N GLN A 104 19.30 -8.45 -12.09
CA GLN A 104 20.72 -8.13 -12.34
C GLN A 104 21.56 -8.30 -11.07
N ALA A 105 21.06 -7.83 -9.91
CA ALA A 105 21.69 -8.02 -8.61
C ALA A 105 21.84 -9.50 -8.22
N ALA A 106 20.91 -10.37 -8.64
CA ALA A 106 20.95 -11.80 -8.36
C ALA A 106 21.85 -12.60 -9.34
N HIS A 107 21.89 -12.20 -10.61
CA HIS A 107 22.41 -13.05 -11.69
C HIS A 107 23.54 -12.45 -12.53
N GLY A 108 23.85 -11.14 -12.40
CA GLY A 108 24.91 -10.48 -13.18
C GLY A 108 26.34 -10.90 -12.82
N THR A 109 27.35 -10.28 -13.45
CA THR A 109 28.76 -10.36 -13.00
C THR A 109 28.95 -9.68 -11.64
N PRO A 110 30.06 -9.90 -10.91
CA PRO A 110 30.30 -9.21 -9.64
C PRO A 110 30.12 -7.69 -9.70
N GLU A 111 30.63 -7.05 -10.76
CA GLU A 111 30.55 -5.60 -10.98
C GLU A 111 29.11 -5.14 -11.31
N GLU A 112 28.41 -5.90 -12.15
CA GLU A 112 27.00 -5.65 -12.47
C GLU A 112 26.11 -5.80 -11.24
N ARG A 113 26.37 -6.81 -10.40
CA ARG A 113 25.61 -7.05 -9.17
C ARG A 113 25.77 -5.90 -8.19
N GLU A 114 27.00 -5.45 -7.96
CA GLU A 114 27.25 -4.32 -7.06
C GLU A 114 26.55 -3.05 -7.57
N THR A 115 26.67 -2.76 -8.88
CA THR A 115 26.02 -1.62 -9.51
C THR A 115 24.50 -1.71 -9.39
N ALA A 116 23.91 -2.86 -9.70
CA ALA A 116 22.47 -3.09 -9.65
C ALA A 116 21.92 -3.00 -8.22
N LEU A 117 22.65 -3.49 -7.21
CA LEU A 117 22.29 -3.34 -5.80
C LEU A 117 22.26 -1.87 -5.39
N GLN A 118 23.29 -1.10 -5.72
CA GLN A 118 23.34 0.33 -5.43
C GLN A 118 22.19 1.10 -6.11
N GLU A 119 21.88 0.76 -7.37
CA GLU A 119 20.75 1.37 -8.08
C GLU A 119 19.40 0.97 -7.50
N LEU A 120 19.23 -0.30 -7.14
CA LEU A 120 18.02 -0.81 -6.51
C LEU A 120 17.77 -0.11 -5.17
N ASP A 121 18.81 0.07 -4.35
CA ASP A 121 18.72 0.77 -3.07
C ASP A 121 18.34 2.24 -3.25
N LYS A 122 18.97 2.94 -4.20
CA LYS A 122 18.63 4.33 -4.54
C LYS A 122 17.17 4.42 -5.02
N PHE A 123 16.74 3.49 -5.87
CA PHE A 123 15.39 3.46 -6.41
C PHE A 123 14.34 3.17 -5.33
N ALA A 124 14.60 2.21 -4.45
CA ALA A 124 13.75 1.87 -3.31
C ALA A 124 13.69 3.02 -2.29
N ALA A 125 14.81 3.69 -2.01
CA ALA A 125 14.83 4.86 -1.14
C ALA A 125 13.99 6.02 -1.71
N ALA A 126 14.12 6.30 -3.00
CA ALA A 126 13.31 7.32 -3.68
C ALA A 126 11.81 6.96 -3.66
N ALA A 127 11.45 5.70 -3.91
CA ALA A 127 10.08 5.22 -3.83
C ALA A 127 9.52 5.31 -2.40
N ARG A 128 10.32 5.01 -1.38
CA ARG A 128 9.94 5.12 0.04
C ARG A 128 9.63 6.57 0.43
N ASN A 129 10.46 7.50 0.01
CA ASN A 129 10.26 8.93 0.25
C ASN A 129 8.96 9.42 -0.40
N GLU A 130 8.70 9.03 -1.64
CA GLU A 130 7.47 9.42 -2.34
C GLU A 130 6.23 8.75 -1.74
N LEU A 131 6.32 7.49 -1.30
CA LEU A 131 5.23 6.78 -0.62
C LEU A 131 4.87 7.49 0.70
N GLY A 132 5.87 7.96 1.43
CA GLY A 132 5.67 8.79 2.62
C GLY A 132 4.89 10.08 2.31
N LYS A 133 5.19 10.76 1.20
CA LYS A 133 4.42 11.94 0.77
C LYS A 133 2.97 11.58 0.41
N VAL A 134 2.76 10.49 -0.33
CA VAL A 134 1.42 10.03 -0.72
C VAL A 134 0.57 9.77 0.52
N ARG A 135 1.11 9.06 1.53
CA ARG A 135 0.41 8.80 2.79
C ARG A 135 0.04 10.09 3.52
N ARG A 136 0.99 11.02 3.71
CA ARG A 136 0.73 12.32 4.34
C ARG A 136 -0.35 13.12 3.63
N ILE A 137 -0.35 13.14 2.29
CA ILE A 137 -1.38 13.81 1.50
C ILE A 137 -2.75 13.17 1.73
N GLN A 138 -2.82 11.84 1.73
CA GLN A 138 -4.05 11.09 1.95
C GLN A 138 -4.60 11.35 3.37
N GLU A 139 -3.75 11.27 4.39
CA GLU A 139 -4.09 11.57 5.78
C GLU A 139 -4.62 13.00 5.94
N ASN A 140 -3.89 14.00 5.43
CA ASN A 140 -4.30 15.40 5.50
C ASN A 140 -5.66 15.64 4.81
N ARG A 141 -5.90 15.02 3.65
CA ARG A 141 -7.20 15.12 2.96
C ARG A 141 -8.32 14.49 3.78
N LEU A 142 -8.08 13.36 4.44
CA LEU A 142 -9.07 12.73 5.31
C LEU A 142 -9.39 13.61 6.52
N VAL A 143 -8.39 14.27 7.12
CA VAL A 143 -8.61 15.24 8.21
C VAL A 143 -9.45 16.42 7.74
N GLN A 144 -9.11 17.02 6.60
CA GLN A 144 -9.87 18.15 6.03
C GLN A 144 -11.32 17.78 5.76
N ILE A 145 -11.58 16.58 5.23
CA ILE A 145 -12.95 16.11 4.99
C ILE A 145 -13.71 15.92 6.30
N LYS A 146 -13.08 15.31 7.31
CA LYS A 146 -13.71 15.17 8.64
C LYS A 146 -14.07 16.52 9.25
N GLN A 147 -13.21 17.53 9.07
CA GLN A 147 -13.46 18.89 9.55
C GLN A 147 -14.55 19.62 8.75
N ALA A 148 -14.67 19.33 7.45
CA ALA A 148 -15.69 19.90 6.58
C ALA A 148 -17.08 19.25 6.74
N LEU A 149 -17.16 18.06 7.33
CA LEU A 149 -18.43 17.41 7.63
C LEU A 149 -19.17 18.17 8.73
N PRO A 150 -20.50 18.37 8.62
CA PRO A 150 -21.30 18.94 9.69
C PRO A 150 -21.14 18.14 11.00
N PRO A 151 -21.18 18.79 12.18
CA PRO A 151 -20.94 18.13 13.47
C PRO A 151 -21.80 16.87 13.72
N HIS A 152 -23.04 16.85 13.21
CA HIS A 152 -23.93 15.70 13.34
C HIS A 152 -23.49 14.47 12.53
N PHE A 153 -22.72 14.65 11.45
CA PHE A 153 -22.09 13.55 10.71
C PHE A 153 -20.74 13.12 11.30
N GLN A 154 -20.08 13.99 12.06
CA GLN A 154 -18.82 13.65 12.74
C GLN A 154 -19.04 12.60 13.84
N ALA A 155 -20.19 12.64 14.53
CA ALA A 155 -20.56 11.67 15.56
C ALA A 155 -20.82 10.25 15.00
N ALA A 156 -21.34 10.15 13.77
CA ALA A 156 -21.64 8.87 13.12
C ALA A 156 -20.39 8.11 12.64
N ILE A 157 -19.28 8.81 12.38
CA ILE A 157 -18.00 8.22 11.95
C ILE A 157 -17.19 7.61 13.12
N ARG A 158 -17.66 7.74 14.37
CA ARG A 158 -17.03 7.13 15.54
C ARG A 158 -17.29 5.63 15.70
N LEU A 159 -18.07 4.99 14.83
CA LEU A 159 -18.26 3.55 14.86
C LEU A 159 -17.08 2.79 14.22
N GLU A 160 -16.61 1.77 14.92
CA GLU A 160 -15.48 0.85 14.65
C GLU A 160 -14.06 1.25 15.12
N ALA A 161 -13.96 1.93 16.25
CA ALA A 161 -12.90 1.55 17.18
C ALA A 161 -13.33 0.23 17.85
N LEU A 162 -12.81 -0.91 17.40
CA LEU A 162 -13.00 -2.20 18.06
C LEU A 162 -12.70 -2.05 19.57
N PRO A 163 -13.50 -2.64 20.46
CA PRO A 163 -13.19 -2.64 21.88
C PRO A 163 -11.82 -3.28 22.11
N PRO A 164 -10.99 -2.74 23.02
CA PRO A 164 -9.72 -3.37 23.37
C PRO A 164 -10.00 -4.80 23.83
N THR A 165 -9.41 -5.77 23.14
CA THR A 165 -9.47 -7.16 23.56
C THR A 165 -8.91 -7.25 24.97
N ASN A 166 -9.77 -7.73 25.86
CA ASN A 166 -9.54 -7.80 27.29
C ASN A 166 -8.27 -8.62 27.55
N ARG A 167 -7.19 -7.94 27.94
CA ARG A 167 -5.88 -8.53 28.19
C ARG A 167 -6.03 -9.43 29.42
N ARG A 168 -6.09 -10.74 29.15
CA ARG A 168 -6.17 -11.83 30.12
C ARG A 168 -5.19 -11.57 31.26
N ARG A 169 -5.74 -11.40 32.46
CA ARG A 169 -5.02 -11.27 33.73
C ARG A 169 -4.31 -12.59 33.99
N SER A 170 -2.99 -12.62 33.80
CA SER A 170 -2.14 -13.70 34.29
C SER A 170 -2.11 -13.62 35.81
N SER A 171 -2.84 -14.53 36.46
CA SER A 171 -2.74 -14.80 37.88
C SER A 171 -1.38 -15.44 38.16
N THR A 172 -0.52 -14.67 38.83
CA THR A 172 0.61 -15.19 39.59
C THR A 172 0.10 -15.91 40.82
N SER A 173 0.34 -17.22 40.92
CA SER A 173 0.26 -17.96 42.18
C SER A 173 1.57 -18.71 42.38
N SER A 174 2.39 -18.14 43.25
CA SER A 174 3.56 -18.71 43.91
C SER A 174 3.16 -19.75 44.94
N ALA A 175 3.83 -20.90 44.98
CA ALA A 175 4.07 -21.67 46.22
C ALA A 175 5.10 -22.78 46.01
N SER A 176 6.05 -22.86 46.95
CA SER A 176 6.80 -24.04 47.44
C SER A 176 7.72 -24.79 46.45
N THR A 177 8.96 -25.11 46.77
CA THR A 177 9.43 -25.65 48.06
C THR A 177 10.94 -25.41 48.23
N ARG A 178 11.32 -25.13 49.48
CA ARG A 178 12.68 -24.94 50.01
C ARG A 178 13.07 -26.24 50.73
N GLY A 179 14.30 -26.72 50.58
CA GLY A 179 14.87 -27.81 51.40
C GLY A 179 16.07 -28.46 50.71
N MET A 180 17.29 -28.11 51.14
CA MET A 180 18.17 -28.90 52.05
C MET A 180 18.99 -29.95 51.27
N SER A 181 20.29 -29.71 51.02
CA SER A 181 21.44 -29.88 51.94
C SER A 181 21.95 -31.32 51.98
N SER A 182 23.15 -31.52 51.41
CA SER A 182 24.25 -32.41 51.88
C SER A 182 25.35 -32.35 50.80
N GLU A 183 26.56 -31.87 51.08
CA GLU A 183 27.69 -32.66 51.65
C GLU A 183 27.94 -33.96 50.87
N SER A 184 29.14 -34.44 50.59
CA SER A 184 30.54 -34.03 50.75
C SER A 184 31.34 -35.19 50.12
N SER A 185 32.53 -34.90 49.63
CA SER A 185 33.69 -35.81 49.55
C SER A 185 33.65 -37.01 48.57
N GLY A 186 34.72 -37.09 47.78
CA GLY A 186 35.10 -38.21 46.93
C GLY A 186 36.03 -37.75 45.84
#